data_AF-A0A5C4X2W2-F1
#
_entry.id   AF-A0A5C4X2W2-F1
#
_cell.length_a   1.000
_cell.length_b   1.000
_cell.length_c   1.000
_cell.angle_alpha   90.00
_cell.angle_beta   90.00
_cell.angle_gamma   90.00
#
_symmetry.space_group_name_H-M   'P 1'
#
loop_
_entity.id
_entity.type
_entity.pdbx_description
1 polymer ?
#
loop_
_entity_poly.entity_id
_entity_poly.type
_entity_poly.pdbx_seq_one_letter_code
_entity_poly.pdbx_strand_id
1 'polypeptide(L)'
;MKLSQLFASLFSKRSPQPAPQPRRTSRKETPARIEIATPVEADNENRPKSTKWLSPEEAAVELVRNPSGELNFRVEEREGSLRFVSCTSGKMPSKGSPPLAKLSIFYFGVRGHQHYQPVRRKLGSLVILRREPDNSYGASAIAVVNPSTNKTYGYVNKGNSGRLSKRIDAGEDFVAVVMGASGHHLAIMPRDVASELELV
;
A
#
# COMPACT_ATOMS: atom_id res chain seq x y z
N MET A 1 -18.64 61.87 51.76
CA MET A 1 -20.05 62.14 51.38
C MET A 1 -20.17 62.01 49.86
N LYS A 2 -21.26 61.38 49.42
CA LYS A 2 -21.84 61.17 48.06
C LYS A 2 -21.67 62.38 47.09
N LEU A 3 -21.82 62.36 45.75
CA LEU A 3 -22.44 61.58 44.65
C LEU A 3 -21.87 62.29 43.36
N SER A 4 -21.69 61.74 42.15
CA SER A 4 -22.73 61.38 41.17
C SER A 4 -22.12 60.86 39.84
N GLN A 5 -22.70 59.77 39.33
CA GLN A 5 -23.11 59.43 37.95
C GLN A 5 -22.28 59.87 36.71
N LEU A 6 -21.83 58.91 35.87
CA LEU A 6 -22.61 58.40 34.73
C LEU A 6 -21.94 57.16 34.10
N PHE A 7 -22.74 56.12 33.85
CA PHE A 7 -22.41 54.82 33.26
C PHE A 7 -23.17 54.70 31.92
N ALA A 8 -22.52 54.31 30.82
CA ALA A 8 -23.12 53.68 29.62
C ALA A 8 -21.97 53.15 28.73
N SER A 9 -21.72 51.83 28.67
CA SER A 9 -22.37 50.84 27.80
C SER A 9 -21.73 50.73 26.41
N LEU A 10 -20.91 49.68 26.19
CA LEU A 10 -20.98 48.83 24.99
C LEU A 10 -20.20 47.51 25.21
N PHE A 11 -20.76 46.64 26.07
CA PHE A 11 -20.39 45.22 26.14
C PHE A 11 -21.35 44.43 25.24
N SER A 12 -20.79 43.77 24.23
CA SER A 12 -21.51 42.90 23.31
C SER A 12 -22.05 41.67 24.06
N LYS A 13 -23.35 41.44 23.90
CA LYS A 13 -24.15 40.38 24.53
C LYS A 13 -23.64 39.00 24.11
N ARG A 14 -23.08 38.23 25.05
CA ARG A 14 -23.02 36.75 24.95
C ARG A 14 -24.37 36.21 25.40
N SER A 15 -25.13 35.64 24.46
CA SER A 15 -26.35 34.91 24.76
C SER A 15 -26.02 33.64 25.57
N PRO A 16 -26.81 33.29 26.60
CA PRO A 16 -26.62 32.07 27.37
C PRO A 16 -27.00 30.83 26.54
N GLN A 17 -26.10 29.84 26.52
CA GLN A 17 -26.29 28.55 25.86
C GLN A 17 -27.20 27.66 26.74
N PRO A 18 -28.27 27.05 26.20
CA PRO A 18 -29.16 26.21 26.99
C PRO A 18 -28.52 24.84 27.32
N ALA A 19 -28.85 24.32 28.51
CA ALA A 19 -28.35 23.07 29.08
C ALA A 19 -28.64 21.82 28.20
N PRO A 20 -27.78 20.78 28.25
CA PRO A 20 -27.94 19.56 27.47
C PRO A 20 -29.12 18.72 27.98
N GLN A 21 -30.10 18.45 27.10
CA GLN A 21 -31.23 17.57 27.39
C GLN A 21 -30.84 16.07 27.28
N PRO A 22 -31.41 15.19 28.12
CA PRO A 22 -31.12 13.76 28.10
C PRO A 22 -31.62 13.08 26.82
N ARG A 23 -30.75 12.26 26.20
CA ARG A 23 -31.02 11.48 24.99
C ARG A 23 -32.16 10.49 25.22
N ARG A 24 -33.32 10.77 24.62
CA ARG A 24 -34.43 9.83 24.46
C ARG A 24 -34.01 8.74 23.48
N THR A 25 -33.89 7.51 23.97
CA THR A 25 -33.70 6.29 23.16
C THR A 25 -34.98 6.00 22.39
N SER A 26 -35.09 6.50 21.16
CA SER A 26 -36.07 6.01 20.20
C SER A 26 -35.48 4.77 19.51
N ARG A 27 -35.95 3.61 19.97
CA ARG A 27 -35.79 2.31 19.31
C ARG A 27 -36.47 2.40 17.94
N LYS A 28 -35.70 2.69 16.89
CA LYS A 28 -36.18 2.54 15.52
C LYS A 28 -36.35 1.05 15.26
N GLU A 29 -37.57 0.68 14.90
CA GLU A 29 -37.98 -0.64 14.48
C GLU A 29 -37.10 -1.14 13.34
N THR A 30 -36.74 -2.42 13.44
CA THR A 30 -36.01 -3.21 12.45
C THR A 30 -36.84 -3.29 11.17
N PRO A 31 -36.39 -2.75 10.01
CA PRO A 31 -37.00 -3.14 8.75
C PRO A 31 -36.59 -4.59 8.44
N ALA A 32 -37.56 -5.33 7.90
CA ALA A 32 -37.52 -6.76 7.67
C ALA A 32 -36.21 -7.26 7.05
N ARG A 33 -35.82 -8.45 7.54
CA ARG A 33 -34.81 -9.35 6.99
C ARG A 33 -34.91 -9.41 5.47
N ILE A 34 -34.03 -8.69 4.78
CA ILE A 34 -33.78 -8.92 3.35
C ILE A 34 -33.27 -10.35 3.27
N GLU A 35 -34.05 -11.22 2.64
CA GLU A 35 -33.62 -12.54 2.24
C GLU A 35 -32.29 -12.39 1.52
N ILE A 36 -31.25 -12.98 2.09
CA ILE A 36 -29.95 -13.07 1.46
C ILE A 36 -30.19 -13.91 0.22
N ALA A 37 -30.37 -13.26 -0.92
CA ALA A 37 -30.20 -13.89 -2.21
C ALA A 37 -28.84 -14.58 -2.15
N THR A 38 -28.87 -15.91 -2.22
CA THR A 38 -27.71 -16.78 -2.36
C THR A 38 -26.78 -16.12 -3.37
N PRO A 39 -25.47 -15.98 -3.10
CA PRO A 39 -24.55 -15.54 -4.14
C PRO A 39 -24.75 -16.51 -5.29
N VAL A 40 -25.22 -16.00 -6.43
CA VAL A 40 -25.18 -16.76 -7.67
C VAL A 40 -23.70 -17.03 -7.86
N GLU A 41 -23.27 -18.28 -7.62
CA GLU A 41 -21.99 -18.79 -8.07
C GLU A 41 -22.02 -18.65 -9.58
N ALA A 42 -21.62 -17.47 -10.06
CA ALA A 42 -21.39 -17.23 -11.46
C ALA A 42 -20.28 -18.21 -11.83
N ASP A 43 -20.69 -19.26 -12.51
CA ASP A 43 -19.89 -20.34 -13.03
C ASP A 43 -18.69 -19.75 -13.80
N ASN A 44 -17.58 -19.59 -13.10
CA ASN A 44 -16.40 -18.86 -13.57
C ASN A 44 -15.52 -19.77 -14.46
N GLU A 45 -15.96 -21.03 -14.68
CA GLU A 45 -15.24 -22.05 -15.45
C GLU A 45 -15.08 -21.69 -16.93
N ASN A 46 -15.93 -20.83 -17.47
CA ASN A 46 -15.91 -20.52 -18.91
C ASN A 46 -15.22 -19.19 -19.27
N ARG A 47 -14.56 -18.52 -18.31
CA ARG A 47 -13.70 -17.38 -18.65
C ARG A 47 -12.40 -17.90 -19.28
N PRO A 48 -12.03 -17.48 -20.49
CA PRO A 48 -10.78 -17.92 -21.10
C PRO A 48 -9.61 -17.59 -20.18
N LYS A 49 -8.86 -18.63 -19.78
CA LYS A 49 -7.67 -18.48 -18.94
C LYS A 49 -6.66 -17.58 -19.65
N SER A 50 -6.12 -16.60 -18.94
CA SER A 50 -5.12 -15.72 -19.52
C SER A 50 -3.87 -16.51 -19.89
N THR A 51 -3.37 -16.30 -21.11
CA THR A 51 -2.07 -16.81 -21.55
C THR A 51 -0.90 -16.02 -20.95
N LYS A 52 -1.16 -14.84 -20.37
CA LYS A 52 -0.15 -13.90 -19.86
C LYS A 52 -0.10 -13.85 -18.33
N TRP A 53 -1.24 -13.94 -17.67
CA TRP A 53 -1.37 -13.75 -16.24
C TRP A 53 -1.69 -15.06 -15.52
N LEU A 54 -1.03 -15.28 -14.40
CA LEU A 54 -1.38 -16.35 -13.46
C LEU A 54 -2.76 -16.09 -12.86
N SER A 55 -3.59 -17.13 -12.77
CA SER A 55 -4.73 -17.12 -11.86
C SER A 55 -4.24 -17.11 -10.39
N PRO A 56 -5.10 -16.78 -9.41
CA PRO A 56 -4.73 -16.87 -7.99
C PRO A 56 -4.25 -18.27 -7.58
N GLU A 57 -4.87 -19.33 -8.12
CA GLU A 57 -4.53 -20.73 -7.85
C GLU A 57 -3.18 -21.10 -8.49
N GLU A 58 -2.98 -20.74 -9.76
CA GLU A 58 -1.69 -20.91 -10.46
C GLU A 58 -0.58 -20.18 -9.71
N ALA A 59 -0.81 -18.93 -9.28
CA ALA A 59 0.15 -18.16 -8.52
C ALA A 59 0.50 -18.81 -7.17
N ALA A 60 -0.45 -19.44 -6.49
CA ALA A 60 -0.22 -20.10 -5.21
C ALA A 60 0.65 -21.35 -5.34
N VAL A 61 0.63 -22.01 -6.50
CA VAL A 61 1.43 -23.21 -6.79
C VAL A 61 2.78 -22.84 -7.42
N GLU A 62 2.82 -21.81 -8.26
CA GLU A 62 3.98 -21.51 -9.08
C GLU A 62 4.92 -20.47 -8.45
N LEU A 63 4.42 -19.56 -7.60
CA LEU A 63 5.22 -18.52 -6.96
C LEU A 63 5.63 -18.92 -5.54
N VAL A 64 6.40 -19.98 -5.48
CA VAL A 64 6.88 -20.62 -4.25
C VAL A 64 8.36 -20.95 -4.37
N ARG A 65 8.96 -21.37 -3.27
CA ARG A 65 10.24 -22.07 -3.31
C ARG A 65 10.00 -23.53 -3.69
N ASN A 66 10.87 -24.09 -4.54
CA ASN A 66 10.87 -25.50 -4.91
C ASN A 66 11.38 -26.38 -3.74
N PRO A 67 11.39 -27.72 -3.85
CA PRO A 67 11.92 -28.60 -2.80
C PRO A 67 13.41 -28.41 -2.47
N SER A 68 14.23 -27.88 -3.39
CA SER A 68 15.63 -27.50 -3.11
C SER A 68 15.76 -26.17 -2.36
N GLY A 69 14.64 -25.46 -2.15
CA GLY A 69 14.60 -24.19 -1.43
C GLY A 69 14.79 -22.96 -2.33
N GLU A 70 14.90 -23.12 -3.63
CA GLU A 70 15.12 -22.03 -4.60
C GLU A 70 13.78 -21.47 -5.12
N LEU A 71 13.73 -20.21 -5.51
CA LEU A 71 12.54 -19.59 -6.09
C LEU A 71 12.18 -20.27 -7.42
N ASN A 72 10.94 -20.73 -7.56
CA ASN A 72 10.43 -21.32 -8.80
C ASN A 72 9.93 -20.26 -9.81
N PHE A 73 10.51 -19.07 -9.76
CA PHE A 73 10.23 -17.96 -10.66
C PHE A 73 11.46 -17.07 -10.73
N ARG A 74 11.58 -16.33 -11.83
CA ARG A 74 12.69 -15.41 -12.10
C ARG A 74 12.19 -14.03 -12.43
N VAL A 75 13.11 -13.08 -12.57
CA VAL A 75 12.80 -11.76 -13.11
C VAL A 75 13.21 -11.71 -14.58
N GLU A 76 12.31 -11.23 -15.43
CA GLU A 76 12.58 -10.96 -16.85
C GLU A 76 12.14 -9.55 -17.23
N GLU A 77 12.83 -8.95 -18.20
CA GLU A 77 12.32 -7.75 -18.86
C GLU A 77 11.22 -8.12 -19.86
N ARG A 78 10.00 -7.62 -19.62
CA ARG A 78 8.86 -7.75 -20.52
C ARG A 78 8.11 -6.43 -20.64
N GLU A 79 7.89 -5.98 -21.87
CA GLU A 79 7.15 -4.75 -22.18
C GLU A 79 7.75 -3.50 -21.48
N GLY A 80 9.09 -3.41 -21.46
CA GLY A 80 9.82 -2.31 -20.81
C GLY A 80 9.61 -2.27 -19.29
N SER A 81 9.44 -3.42 -18.66
CA SER A 81 9.33 -3.56 -17.20
C SER A 81 9.96 -4.86 -16.75
N LEU A 82 10.56 -4.87 -15.57
CA LEU A 82 10.96 -6.09 -14.90
C LEU A 82 9.72 -6.78 -14.32
N ARG A 83 9.58 -8.07 -14.58
CA ARG A 83 8.42 -8.88 -14.21
C ARG A 83 8.88 -10.16 -13.54
N PHE A 84 8.21 -10.53 -12.46
CA PHE A 84 8.28 -11.90 -11.96
C PHE A 84 7.61 -12.83 -12.97
N VAL A 85 8.29 -13.90 -13.33
CA VAL A 85 7.87 -14.86 -14.35
C VAL A 85 8.03 -16.25 -13.77
N SER A 86 6.93 -16.99 -13.74
CA SER A 86 6.95 -18.40 -13.32
C SER A 86 7.89 -19.22 -14.21
N CYS A 87 8.72 -20.06 -13.59
CA CYS A 87 9.54 -21.02 -14.33
C CYS A 87 8.72 -22.16 -14.94
N THR A 88 7.52 -22.44 -14.40
CA THR A 88 6.64 -23.51 -14.86
C THR A 88 5.83 -23.09 -16.08
N SER A 89 5.07 -22.00 -15.98
CA SER A 89 4.13 -21.58 -17.04
C SER A 89 4.63 -20.43 -17.90
N GLY A 90 5.68 -19.73 -17.48
CA GLY A 90 6.12 -18.48 -18.12
C GLY A 90 5.14 -17.31 -17.94
N LYS A 91 4.08 -17.47 -17.15
CA LYS A 91 3.10 -16.42 -16.85
C LYS A 91 3.58 -15.51 -15.72
N MET A 92 2.92 -14.37 -15.59
CA MET A 92 3.26 -13.35 -14.58
C MET A 92 2.15 -13.21 -13.53
N PRO A 93 2.48 -12.94 -12.26
CA PRO A 93 1.49 -12.52 -11.29
C PRO A 93 0.96 -11.11 -11.58
N SER A 94 -0.25 -10.86 -11.10
CA SER A 94 -0.72 -9.49 -10.88
C SER A 94 0.11 -8.79 -9.78
N LYS A 95 0.10 -7.46 -9.79
CA LYS A 95 0.71 -6.67 -8.70
C LYS A 95 -0.03 -6.95 -7.40
N GLY A 96 0.70 -7.05 -6.29
CA GLY A 96 0.12 -7.39 -4.98
C GLY A 96 -0.33 -8.86 -4.86
N SER A 97 0.13 -9.75 -5.74
CA SER A 97 -0.13 -11.19 -5.65
C SER A 97 0.23 -11.74 -4.26
N PRO A 98 -0.73 -12.36 -3.52
CA PRO A 98 -0.48 -12.83 -2.16
C PRO A 98 0.68 -13.83 -2.01
N PRO A 99 0.91 -14.78 -2.94
CA PRO A 99 2.10 -15.65 -2.94
C PRO A 99 3.43 -14.90 -2.86
N LEU A 100 3.60 -13.80 -3.59
CA LEU A 100 4.81 -12.96 -3.48
C LEU A 100 4.96 -12.38 -2.07
N ALA A 101 3.86 -11.92 -1.46
CA ALA A 101 3.89 -11.38 -0.11
C ALA A 101 4.25 -12.43 0.95
N LYS A 102 3.92 -13.72 0.74
CA LYS A 102 4.37 -14.83 1.61
C LYS A 102 5.88 -15.00 1.59
N LEU A 103 6.52 -14.69 0.46
CA LEU A 103 7.98 -14.66 0.29
C LEU A 103 8.59 -13.31 0.72
N SER A 104 7.83 -12.46 1.40
CA SER A 104 8.23 -11.09 1.77
C SER A 104 8.53 -10.16 0.59
N ILE A 105 8.03 -10.48 -0.61
CA ILE A 105 8.14 -9.64 -1.80
C ILE A 105 6.89 -8.75 -1.89
N PHE A 106 7.06 -7.46 -1.70
CA PHE A 106 6.03 -6.44 -1.82
C PHE A 106 6.11 -5.77 -3.19
N TYR A 107 5.27 -6.21 -4.13
CA TYR A 107 5.25 -5.69 -5.49
C TYR A 107 4.05 -4.75 -5.74
N PHE A 108 4.29 -3.45 -5.95
CA PHE A 108 3.23 -2.43 -6.00
C PHE A 108 3.62 -1.18 -6.80
N GLY A 109 2.64 -0.28 -6.96
CA GLY A 109 2.86 1.06 -7.51
C GLY A 109 3.05 2.12 -6.41
N VAL A 110 4.09 2.95 -6.53
CA VAL A 110 4.38 4.09 -5.66
C VAL A 110 3.17 5.02 -5.62
N ARG A 111 2.77 5.46 -4.42
CA ARG A 111 1.62 6.34 -4.21
C ARG A 111 2.06 7.78 -3.95
N GLY A 112 1.17 8.72 -4.28
CA GLY A 112 1.42 10.15 -4.09
C GLY A 112 2.49 10.74 -5.00
N HIS A 113 3.00 9.98 -5.98
CA HIS A 113 4.07 10.42 -6.87
C HIS A 113 3.68 11.67 -7.69
N GLN A 114 2.38 11.87 -7.97
CA GLN A 114 1.87 13.05 -8.67
C GLN A 114 2.08 14.37 -7.92
N HIS A 115 2.35 14.34 -6.60
CA HIS A 115 2.62 15.53 -5.79
C HIS A 115 4.11 15.91 -5.77
N TYR A 116 4.95 15.15 -6.45
CA TYR A 116 6.39 15.35 -6.52
C TYR A 116 6.81 15.61 -7.97
N GLN A 117 7.99 16.21 -8.14
CA GLN A 117 8.57 16.36 -9.47
C GLN A 117 8.71 14.99 -10.13
N PRO A 118 8.39 14.84 -11.43
CA PRO A 118 8.54 13.58 -12.13
C PRO A 118 10.00 13.09 -12.05
N VAL A 119 10.19 11.89 -11.51
CA VAL A 119 11.51 11.25 -11.44
C VAL A 119 11.49 10.05 -12.38
N ARG A 120 12.17 10.16 -13.52
CA ARG A 120 12.46 8.99 -14.35
C ARG A 120 13.55 8.17 -13.68
N ARG A 121 13.34 6.85 -13.62
CA ARG A 121 14.27 5.91 -13.01
C ARG A 121 14.60 4.78 -13.96
N LYS A 122 15.86 4.37 -13.94
CA LYS A 122 16.31 3.21 -14.71
C LYS A 122 15.64 1.96 -14.12
N LEU A 123 15.17 1.06 -14.99
CA LEU A 123 14.76 -0.29 -14.58
C LEU A 123 15.91 -0.98 -13.85
N GLY A 124 15.57 -1.74 -12.80
CA GLY A 124 16.54 -2.43 -11.94
C GLY A 124 17.30 -1.51 -10.98
N SER A 125 17.14 -0.18 -11.06
CA SER A 125 17.84 0.70 -10.12
C SER A 125 17.28 0.62 -8.71
N LEU A 126 18.16 0.81 -7.72
CA LEU A 126 17.80 0.86 -6.31
C LEU A 126 17.22 2.21 -5.90
N VAL A 127 16.35 2.16 -4.89
CA VAL A 127 15.74 3.34 -4.27
C VAL A 127 15.84 3.21 -2.76
N ILE A 128 15.83 4.35 -2.06
CA ILE A 128 15.92 4.36 -0.60
C ILE A 128 14.50 4.30 -0.03
N LEU A 129 14.31 3.48 0.99
CA LEU A 129 13.13 3.49 1.84
C LEU A 129 13.46 4.29 3.10
N ARG A 130 12.72 5.37 3.35
CA ARG A 130 12.91 6.20 4.55
C ARG A 130 11.68 6.14 5.44
N ARG A 131 11.87 5.72 6.69
CA ARG A 131 10.83 5.74 7.72
C ARG A 131 10.52 7.19 8.10
N GLU A 132 9.24 7.49 8.24
CA GLU A 132 8.74 8.79 8.72
C GLU A 132 7.71 8.56 9.84
N PRO A 133 8.14 8.21 11.06
CA PRO A 133 7.23 7.90 12.17
C PRO A 133 6.39 9.09 12.64
N ASP A 134 6.87 10.31 12.44
CA ASP A 134 6.16 11.55 12.79
C ASP A 134 5.27 12.08 11.66
N ASN A 135 5.05 11.30 10.61
CA ASN A 135 4.22 11.70 9.47
C ASN A 135 2.75 11.88 9.89
N SER A 136 2.17 13.05 9.59
CA SER A 136 0.82 13.44 10.00
C SER A 136 -0.30 12.53 9.46
N TYR A 137 -0.05 11.77 8.40
CA TYR A 137 -1.01 10.84 7.81
C TYR A 137 -0.90 9.41 8.36
N GLY A 138 0.16 9.10 9.11
CA GLY A 138 0.33 7.84 9.84
C GLY A 138 1.78 7.46 10.11
N ALA A 139 2.06 6.99 11.34
CA ALA A 139 3.39 6.61 11.80
C ALA A 139 4.04 5.43 11.04
N SER A 140 3.26 4.66 10.29
CA SER A 140 3.78 3.61 9.42
C SER A 140 4.29 4.12 8.07
N ALA A 141 4.33 5.44 7.83
CA ALA A 141 4.72 6.01 6.55
C ALA A 141 6.16 5.63 6.17
N ILE A 142 6.33 5.26 4.90
CA ILE A 142 7.63 4.94 4.30
C ILE A 142 7.73 5.72 3.00
N ALA A 143 8.59 6.73 2.99
CA ALA A 143 8.91 7.51 1.81
C ALA A 143 9.80 6.70 0.87
N VAL A 144 9.54 6.84 -0.43
CA VAL A 144 10.40 6.36 -1.49
C VAL A 144 11.29 7.51 -1.93
N VAL A 145 12.59 7.34 -1.77
CA VAL A 145 13.57 8.40 -1.88
C VAL A 145 14.57 8.09 -2.99
N ASN A 146 14.92 9.12 -3.75
CA ASN A 146 15.97 9.04 -4.74
C ASN A 146 17.36 9.02 -4.06
N PRO A 147 18.21 7.99 -4.26
CA PRO A 147 19.50 7.91 -3.61
C PRO A 147 20.46 9.02 -4.05
N SER A 148 20.36 9.51 -5.29
CA SER A 148 21.27 10.54 -5.80
C SER A 148 20.92 11.94 -5.30
N THR A 149 19.63 12.22 -5.02
CA THR A 149 19.18 13.57 -4.64
C THR A 149 18.63 13.65 -3.21
N ASN A 150 18.44 12.51 -2.55
CA ASN A 150 17.77 12.34 -1.27
C ASN A 150 16.33 12.94 -1.21
N LYS A 151 15.74 13.23 -2.38
CA LYS A 151 14.37 13.76 -2.48
C LYS A 151 13.35 12.62 -2.49
N THR A 152 12.28 12.80 -1.73
CA THR A 152 11.09 11.94 -1.80
C THR A 152 10.40 12.14 -3.14
N TYR A 153 9.94 11.06 -3.76
CA TYR A 153 9.14 11.11 -4.97
C TYR A 153 7.86 10.26 -4.90
N GLY A 154 7.52 9.80 -3.70
CA GLY A 154 6.27 9.13 -3.39
C GLY A 154 6.41 8.25 -2.14
N TYR A 155 5.43 7.38 -1.92
CA TYR A 155 5.35 6.54 -0.73
C TYR A 155 4.96 5.11 -1.07
N VAL A 156 5.31 4.21 -0.15
CA VAL A 156 4.73 2.87 -0.07
C VAL A 156 3.22 3.00 0.19
N ASN A 157 2.42 2.15 -0.45
CA ASN A 157 0.97 2.17 -0.22
C ASN A 157 0.62 1.83 1.25
N LYS A 158 -0.49 2.37 1.76
CA LYS A 158 -0.90 2.19 3.16
C LYS A 158 -0.98 0.71 3.57
N GLY A 159 -1.49 -0.14 2.69
CA GLY A 159 -1.64 -1.58 2.93
C GLY A 159 -0.33 -2.32 3.21
N ASN A 160 0.77 -1.98 2.52
CA ASN A 160 2.08 -2.59 2.78
C ASN A 160 2.86 -1.85 3.87
N SER A 161 2.66 -0.52 3.99
CA SER A 161 3.43 0.33 4.90
C SER A 161 3.38 -0.14 6.37
N GLY A 162 2.22 -0.61 6.85
CA GLY A 162 2.06 -1.10 8.23
C GLY A 162 2.84 -2.39 8.52
N ARG A 163 2.99 -3.27 7.52
CA ARG A 163 3.77 -4.51 7.66
C ARG A 163 5.26 -4.25 7.49
N LEU A 164 5.62 -3.44 6.49
CA LEU A 164 7.01 -3.10 6.20
C LEU A 164 7.65 -2.24 7.29
N SER A 165 6.94 -1.25 7.83
CA SER A 165 7.48 -0.35 8.84
C SER A 165 8.02 -1.10 10.04
N LYS A 166 7.23 -2.00 10.62
CA LYS A 166 7.65 -2.83 11.77
C LYS A 166 8.90 -3.65 11.48
N ARG A 167 9.00 -4.23 10.28
CA ARG A 167 10.11 -5.08 9.88
C ARG A 167 11.39 -4.29 9.63
N ILE A 168 11.27 -3.12 8.99
CA ILE A 168 12.37 -2.17 8.83
C ILE A 168 12.84 -1.65 10.19
N ASP A 169 11.90 -1.28 11.07
CA ASP A 169 12.20 -0.80 12.43
C ASP A 169 12.85 -1.90 13.28
N ALA A 170 12.58 -3.17 12.99
CA ALA A 170 13.23 -4.34 13.60
C ALA A 170 14.63 -4.65 13.01
N GLY A 171 15.09 -3.88 12.02
CA GLY A 171 16.41 -4.04 11.41
C GLY A 171 16.50 -5.09 10.30
N GLU A 172 15.37 -5.56 9.76
CA GLU A 172 15.40 -6.46 8.60
C GLU A 172 15.95 -5.74 7.36
N ASP A 173 16.87 -6.40 6.63
CA ASP A 173 17.54 -5.83 5.45
C ASP A 173 16.68 -5.99 4.19
N PHE A 174 15.95 -4.92 3.86
CA PHE A 174 15.15 -4.81 2.66
C PHE A 174 15.84 -3.96 1.60
N VAL A 175 15.74 -4.41 0.34
CA VAL A 175 16.06 -3.60 -0.83
C VAL A 175 14.80 -3.24 -1.59
N ALA A 176 14.82 -2.08 -2.25
CA ALA A 176 13.73 -1.60 -3.07
C ALA A 176 14.23 -1.35 -4.50
N VAL A 177 13.64 -2.04 -5.47
CA VAL A 177 14.08 -2.08 -6.86
C VAL A 177 13.00 -1.49 -7.77
N VAL A 178 13.41 -0.67 -8.75
CA VAL A 178 12.53 -0.15 -9.79
C VAL A 178 12.17 -1.23 -10.81
N MET A 179 10.91 -1.60 -10.86
CA MET A 179 10.40 -2.65 -11.75
C MET A 179 9.71 -2.11 -13.00
N GLY A 180 9.29 -0.86 -13.04
CA GLY A 180 8.57 -0.27 -14.19
C GLY A 180 9.28 0.95 -14.77
N ALA A 181 9.19 1.13 -16.10
CA ALA A 181 9.94 2.17 -16.83
C ALA A 181 9.67 3.61 -16.35
N SER A 182 8.52 3.87 -15.74
CA SER A 182 8.19 5.19 -15.18
C SER A 182 8.81 5.45 -13.80
N GLY A 183 9.49 4.48 -13.19
CA GLY A 183 9.99 4.60 -11.82
C GLY A 183 8.92 4.48 -10.74
N HIS A 184 7.66 4.24 -11.12
CA HIS A 184 6.53 4.18 -10.20
C HIS A 184 6.08 2.77 -9.85
N HIS A 185 6.69 1.72 -10.40
CA HIS A 185 6.46 0.35 -9.93
C HIS A 185 7.71 -0.15 -9.23
N LEU A 186 7.55 -0.63 -8.00
CA LEU A 186 8.63 -1.12 -7.17
C LEU A 186 8.35 -2.53 -6.70
N ALA A 187 9.42 -3.29 -6.48
CA ALA A 187 9.42 -4.44 -5.61
C ALA A 187 10.31 -4.15 -4.40
N ILE A 188 9.78 -4.37 -3.21
CA ILE A 188 10.55 -4.35 -1.96
C ILE A 188 10.66 -5.80 -1.49
N MET A 189 11.87 -6.27 -1.22
CA MET A 189 12.10 -7.64 -0.78
C MET A 189 13.36 -7.75 0.08
N PRO A 190 13.50 -8.81 0.89
CA PRO A 190 14.75 -9.11 1.59
C PRO A 190 15.94 -9.17 0.63
N ARG A 191 17.13 -8.76 1.08
CA ARG A 191 18.33 -8.71 0.23
C ARG A 191 18.73 -10.06 -0.36
N ASP A 192 18.60 -11.14 0.41
CA ASP A 192 18.86 -12.50 -0.03
C ASP A 192 17.95 -12.90 -1.20
N VAL A 193 16.64 -12.61 -1.09
CA VAL A 193 15.66 -12.82 -2.16
C VAL A 193 15.99 -12.00 -3.41
N ALA A 194 16.43 -10.75 -3.23
CA ALA A 194 16.84 -9.92 -4.36
C ALA A 194 18.11 -10.43 -5.06
N SER A 195 19.06 -10.98 -4.30
CA SER A 195 20.30 -11.55 -4.84
C SER A 195 20.02 -12.82 -5.63
N GLU A 196 19.14 -13.69 -5.11
CA GLU A 196 18.66 -14.89 -5.80
C GLU A 196 17.93 -14.57 -7.11
N LEU A 197 17.27 -13.41 -7.18
CA LEU A 197 16.60 -12.90 -8.38
C LEU A 197 17.50 -12.04 -9.28
N GLU A 198 18.80 -11.98 -8.99
CA GLU A 198 19.81 -11.21 -9.76
C GLU A 198 19.49 -9.71 -9.88
N LEU A 199 18.92 -9.12 -8.81
CA LEU A 199 18.55 -7.71 -8.78
C LEU A 199 19.55 -6.81 -8.03
N VAL A 200 20.47 -7.40 -7.26
CA VAL A 200 21.48 -6.69 -6.44
C VAL A 200 22.81 -7.44 -6.39
#